data_AF-A0A7C5N5D9-F1
#
_entry.id   AF-A0A7C5N5D9-F1
#
_cell.length_a   1.000
_cell.length_b   1.000
_cell.length_c   1.000
_cell.angle_alpha   90.00
_cell.angle_beta   90.00
_cell.angle_gamma   90.00
#
_symmetry.space_group_name_H-M   'P 1'
#
loop_
_entity.id
_entity.type
_entity.pdbx_description
1 polymer ?
#
loop_
_entity_poly.entity_id
_entity_poly.type
_entity_poly.pdbx_seq_one_letter_code
_entity_poly.pdbx_strand_id
1 'polypeptide(L)'
;MSRRKLNSDLVLRYSNKPPSRSTVHRYYREWREQQGIPLRCDNEDCMFHGQELLWNGKALKPILDHINGNRNDNRPENLRYLCPNCDSQLSTRGGGNMGRVRNNEHGYEVSDKDGRKATLIAIGDPLITKAEAMSCNSGKKGQ
;
A
#
# COMPACT_ATOMS: atom_id res chain seq x y z
N MET A 1 -1.90 -21.82 23.17
CA MET A 1 -0.55 -21.34 22.81
C MET A 1 -0.66 -19.94 22.22
N SER A 2 -0.18 -18.91 22.94
CA SER A 2 -0.29 -17.52 22.52
C SER A 2 0.57 -17.28 21.27
N ARG A 3 -0.05 -17.02 20.11
CA ARG A 3 0.67 -16.60 18.90
C ARG A 3 1.37 -15.29 19.24
N ARG A 4 2.71 -15.24 19.20
CA ARG A 4 3.49 -14.00 19.28
C ARG A 4 2.83 -12.96 18.37
N LYS A 5 2.29 -11.89 18.96
CA LYS A 5 1.74 -10.73 18.23
C LYS A 5 2.93 -10.16 17.43
N LEU A 6 2.93 -10.29 16.11
CA LEU A 6 3.94 -9.57 15.31
C LEU A 6 3.69 -8.08 15.58
N ASN A 7 4.76 -7.30 15.72
CA ASN A 7 4.62 -5.85 15.77
C ASN A 7 3.95 -5.40 14.46
N SER A 8 2.89 -4.57 14.54
CA SER A 8 2.19 -4.00 13.39
C SER A 8 3.16 -3.37 12.40
N ASP A 9 4.22 -2.75 12.90
CA ASP A 9 5.25 -2.07 12.11
C ASP A 9 6.05 -3.01 11.20
N LEU A 10 6.13 -4.29 11.58
CA LEU A 10 6.79 -5.31 10.74
C LEU A 10 5.92 -5.75 9.56
N VAL A 11 4.60 -5.54 9.64
CA VAL A 11 3.62 -5.97 8.64
C VAL A 11 3.16 -4.82 7.75
N LEU A 12 2.80 -3.68 8.35
CA LEU A 12 2.25 -2.51 7.67
C LEU A 12 3.36 -1.58 7.19
N ARG A 13 4.25 -2.12 6.36
CA ARG A 13 5.38 -1.42 5.78
C ARG A 13 5.62 -1.87 4.34
N TYR A 14 6.48 -1.15 3.64
CA TYR A 14 7.07 -1.68 2.42
C TYR A 14 8.02 -2.86 2.74
N SER A 15 7.95 -3.91 1.93
CA SER A 15 8.90 -5.01 1.97
C SER A 15 8.96 -5.68 0.60
N ASN A 16 10.17 -5.96 0.10
CA ASN A 16 10.36 -6.80 -1.09
C ASN A 16 9.92 -8.27 -0.86
N LYS A 17 9.77 -8.67 0.41
CA LYS A 17 9.25 -9.96 0.86
C LYS A 17 8.05 -9.71 1.78
N PRO A 18 6.89 -9.31 1.22
CA PRO A 18 5.74 -8.95 2.03
C PRO A 18 5.12 -10.18 2.69
N PRO A 19 4.45 -10.02 3.84
CA PRO A 19 3.69 -11.10 4.46
C PRO A 19 2.47 -11.49 3.62
N SER A 20 1.79 -12.58 4.02
CA SER A 20 0.59 -13.04 3.30
C SER A 20 -0.52 -11.97 3.28
N ARG A 21 -1.35 -11.98 2.22
CA ARG A 21 -2.50 -11.06 2.10
C ARG A 21 -3.42 -11.13 3.32
N SER A 22 -3.69 -12.33 3.84
CA SER A 22 -4.50 -12.53 5.04
C SER A 22 -3.88 -11.89 6.29
N THR A 23 -2.55 -11.93 6.40
CA THR A 23 -1.82 -11.24 7.47
C THR A 23 -1.98 -9.73 7.34
N VAL A 24 -1.75 -9.15 6.16
CA VAL A 24 -1.92 -7.71 5.93
C VAL A 24 -3.36 -7.27 6.23
N HIS A 25 -4.36 -8.00 5.75
CA HIS A 25 -5.78 -7.72 6.05
C HIS A 25 -6.05 -7.66 7.56
N ARG A 26 -5.49 -8.59 8.33
CA ARG A 26 -5.68 -8.62 9.78
C ARG A 26 -5.05 -7.41 10.46
N TYR A 27 -3.78 -7.13 10.19
CA TYR A 27 -3.10 -5.99 10.82
C TYR A 27 -3.66 -4.65 10.39
N TYR A 28 -4.08 -4.51 9.13
CA TYR A 28 -4.69 -3.27 8.65
C TYR A 28 -6.06 -3.04 9.30
N ARG A 29 -6.85 -4.10 9.53
CA ARG A 29 -8.10 -4.00 10.32
C ARG A 29 -7.81 -3.54 11.75
N GLU A 30 -6.86 -4.19 12.43
CA GLU A 30 -6.45 -3.83 13.79
C GLU A 30 -5.97 -2.36 13.87
N TRP A 31 -5.20 -1.91 12.87
CA TRP A 31 -4.75 -0.52 12.77
C TRP A 31 -5.92 0.46 12.60
N ARG A 32 -6.88 0.17 11.70
CA ARG A 32 -8.07 1.00 11.52
C ARG A 32 -8.89 1.13 12.80
N GLU A 33 -9.10 0.03 13.51
CA GLU A 33 -9.81 0.01 14.79
C GLU A 33 -9.12 0.92 15.81
N GLN A 34 -7.79 0.89 15.91
CA GLN A 34 -7.02 1.78 16.79
C GLN A 34 -7.14 3.26 16.41
N GLN A 35 -7.25 3.55 15.12
CA GLN A 35 -7.48 4.92 14.62
C GLN A 35 -8.94 5.37 14.74
N GLY A 36 -9.84 4.52 15.26
CA GLY A 36 -11.28 4.81 15.31
C GLY A 36 -11.95 4.85 13.93
N ILE A 37 -11.31 4.26 12.92
CA ILE A 37 -11.80 4.23 11.54
C ILE A 37 -12.75 3.02 11.39
N PRO A 38 -14.06 3.22 11.19
CA PRO A 38 -15.00 2.11 11.05
C PRO A 38 -14.72 1.27 9.78
N LEU A 39 -15.28 0.06 9.78
CA LEU A 39 -15.30 -0.82 8.63
C LEU A 39 -16.28 -0.26 7.57
N ARG A 40 -15.72 0.43 6.57
CA ARG A 40 -16.47 1.10 5.51
C ARG A 40 -15.73 1.02 4.17
N CYS A 41 -16.38 1.43 3.10
CA CYS A 41 -15.71 1.75 1.84
C CYS A 41 -15.02 3.12 1.96
N ASP A 42 -13.76 3.23 1.55
CA ASP A 42 -12.97 4.46 1.63
C ASP A 42 -13.19 5.38 0.42
N ASN A 43 -13.98 4.98 -0.56
CA ASN A 43 -14.48 5.91 -1.58
C ASN A 43 -15.57 6.79 -0.95
N GLU A 44 -15.32 8.09 -0.81
CA GLU A 44 -16.21 9.06 -0.16
C GLU A 44 -17.57 9.18 -0.86
N ASP A 45 -17.62 8.98 -2.18
CA ASP A 45 -18.86 9.03 -2.97
C ASP A 45 -19.66 7.71 -2.89
N CYS A 46 -19.14 6.67 -2.23
CA CYS A 46 -19.81 5.39 -2.11
C CYS A 46 -20.83 5.41 -0.97
N MET A 47 -22.02 4.85 -1.19
CA MET A 47 -23.03 4.68 -0.13
C MET A 47 -22.48 3.92 1.10
N PHE A 48 -21.57 2.95 0.89
CA PHE A 48 -20.94 2.18 1.95
C PHE A 48 -19.81 2.93 2.69
N HIS A 49 -19.59 4.22 2.38
CA HIS A 49 -18.75 5.09 3.20
C HIS A 49 -19.48 5.52 4.47
N GLY A 50 -20.75 5.92 4.34
CA GLY A 50 -21.59 6.34 5.46
C GLY A 50 -22.49 5.25 6.03
N GLN A 51 -22.64 4.12 5.33
CA GLN A 51 -23.52 3.02 5.71
C GLN A 51 -22.76 1.73 5.98
N GLU A 52 -23.41 0.80 6.68
CA GLU A 52 -22.86 -0.53 6.90
C GLU A 52 -22.63 -1.27 5.58
N LEU A 53 -21.57 -2.08 5.53
CA LEU A 53 -21.27 -3.00 4.42
C LEU A 53 -22.24 -4.18 4.43
N LEU A 54 -23.52 -3.91 4.18
CA LEU A 54 -24.60 -4.89 4.08
C LEU A 54 -25.22 -4.82 2.68
N TRP A 55 -25.37 -5.97 2.04
CA TRP A 55 -26.06 -6.10 0.77
C TRP A 55 -26.97 -7.32 0.78
N ASN A 56 -28.25 -7.12 0.43
CA ASN A 56 -29.26 -8.17 0.44
C ASN A 56 -29.30 -8.96 1.77
N GLY A 57 -29.25 -8.23 2.90
CA GLY A 57 -29.24 -8.80 4.26
C GLY A 57 -27.97 -9.54 4.65
N LYS A 58 -26.89 -9.47 3.84
CA LYS A 58 -25.63 -10.18 4.09
C LYS A 58 -24.46 -9.21 4.19
N ALA A 59 -23.53 -9.50 5.11
CA ALA A 59 -22.30 -8.74 5.25
C ALA A 59 -21.41 -8.85 4.01
N LEU A 60 -21.04 -7.70 3.45
CA LEU A 60 -20.01 -7.57 2.44
C LEU A 60 -18.64 -7.47 3.13
N LYS A 61 -17.72 -8.34 2.71
CA LYS A 61 -16.32 -8.22 3.12
C LYS A 61 -15.67 -7.15 2.22
N PRO A 62 -15.08 -6.08 2.79
CA PRO A 62 -14.36 -5.12 1.98
C PRO A 62 -13.09 -5.73 1.39
N ILE A 63 -12.73 -5.28 0.20
CA ILE A 63 -11.51 -5.62 -0.50
C ILE A 63 -10.40 -4.68 -0.01
N LEU A 64 -9.25 -5.26 0.39
CA LEU A 64 -8.04 -4.48 0.63
C LEU A 64 -7.39 -4.15 -0.70
N ASP A 65 -7.29 -2.87 -0.99
CA ASP A 65 -6.66 -2.32 -2.18
C ASP A 65 -5.42 -1.51 -1.81
N HIS A 66 -4.47 -1.45 -2.74
CA HIS A 66 -3.26 -0.66 -2.65
C HIS A 66 -3.42 0.52 -3.60
N ILE A 67 -3.44 1.75 -3.07
CA ILE A 67 -3.73 2.98 -3.83
C ILE A 67 -2.75 3.14 -5.00
N ASN A 68 -1.46 2.87 -4.77
CA ASN A 68 -0.42 2.90 -5.80
C ASN A 68 -0.38 1.67 -6.71
N GLY A 69 -1.22 0.66 -6.48
CA GLY A 69 -1.20 -0.62 -7.21
C GLY A 69 -0.02 -1.53 -6.90
N ASN A 70 0.83 -1.22 -5.92
CA ASN A 70 1.95 -2.05 -5.49
C ASN A 70 1.59 -2.91 -4.27
N ARG A 71 1.38 -4.21 -4.50
CA ARG A 71 1.08 -5.20 -3.45
C ARG A 71 2.15 -5.34 -2.34
N ASN A 72 3.36 -4.83 -2.55
CA ASN A 72 4.45 -4.89 -1.57
C ASN A 72 4.47 -3.69 -0.62
N ASP A 73 3.73 -2.62 -0.94
CA ASP A 73 3.68 -1.40 -0.15
C ASP A 73 2.50 -1.41 0.82
N ASN A 74 2.64 -2.12 1.94
CA ASN A 74 1.57 -2.29 2.93
C ASN A 74 1.50 -1.17 3.97
N ARG A 75 2.10 -0.01 3.70
CA ARG A 75 2.01 1.13 4.61
C ARG A 75 0.55 1.59 4.74
N PRO A 76 0.05 1.93 5.94
CA PRO A 76 -1.36 2.23 6.14
C PRO A 76 -1.89 3.34 5.23
N GLU A 77 -1.07 4.37 4.94
CA GLU A 77 -1.41 5.47 4.05
C GLU A 77 -1.61 5.07 2.58
N ASN A 78 -1.09 3.90 2.18
CA ASN A 78 -1.24 3.34 0.84
C ASN A 78 -2.35 2.28 0.76
N LEU A 79 -2.89 1.85 1.90
CA LEU A 79 -3.93 0.83 1.96
C LEU A 79 -5.32 1.48 2.08
N ARG A 80 -6.31 0.87 1.44
CA ARG A 80 -7.71 1.24 1.59
C ARG A 80 -8.65 0.04 1.54
N TYR A 81 -9.82 0.17 2.15
CA TYR A 81 -10.92 -0.77 2.00
C TYR A 81 -11.93 -0.26 0.98
N LEU A 82 -12.25 -1.10 0.00
CA LEU A 82 -13.28 -0.81 -1.01
C LEU A 82 -14.39 -1.85 -0.95
N CYS A 83 -15.62 -1.42 -1.26
CA CYS A 83 -16.68 -2.38 -1.55
C CYS A 83 -16.41 -3.11 -2.89
N PRO A 84 -17.02 -4.28 -3.14
CA PRO A 84 -16.80 -5.02 -4.39
C PRO A 84 -17.07 -4.21 -5.66
N ASN A 85 -18.03 -3.27 -5.62
CA ASN A 85 -18.38 -2.43 -6.76
C ASN A 85 -17.32 -1.36 -7.03
N CYS A 86 -16.86 -0.64 -6.00
CA CYS A 86 -15.79 0.36 -6.17
C CYS A 86 -14.47 -0.28 -6.60
N ASP A 87 -14.12 -1.44 -6.03
CA ASP A 87 -12.93 -2.19 -6.44
C ASP A 87 -12.98 -2.62 -7.92
N SER A 88 -14.17 -3.00 -8.43
CA SER A 88 -14.35 -3.41 -9.82
C SER A 88 -14.11 -2.28 -10.85
N GLN A 89 -14.18 -1.02 -10.42
CA GLN A 89 -14.04 0.17 -11.27
C GLN A 89 -12.60 0.66 -11.36
N LEU A 90 -11.67 0.07 -10.59
CA LEU A 90 -10.27 0.48 -10.59
C LEU A 90 -9.58 0.09 -11.90
N SER A 91 -8.73 0.98 -12.42
CA SER A 91 -7.89 0.69 -13.60
C SER A 91 -6.86 -0.42 -13.36
N THR A 92 -6.58 -0.75 -12.09
CA THR A 92 -5.65 -1.82 -11.67
C THR A 92 -6.34 -3.19 -11.58
N ARG A 93 -7.68 -3.24 -11.65
CA ARG A 93 -8.47 -4.47 -11.54
C ARG A 93 -8.09 -5.47 -12.64
N GLY A 94 -8.16 -6.77 -12.33
CA GLY A 94 -7.96 -7.85 -13.31
C GLY A 94 -6.55 -7.92 -13.92
N GLY A 95 -5.55 -7.32 -13.27
CA GLY A 95 -4.18 -7.28 -13.81
C GLY A 95 -3.91 -6.09 -14.73
N GLY A 96 -4.74 -5.04 -14.71
CA GLY A 96 -4.50 -3.81 -15.48
C GLY A 96 -3.18 -3.10 -15.14
N ASN A 97 -2.54 -3.47 -14.03
CA ASN A 97 -1.21 -3.02 -13.61
C ASN A 97 -0.09 -4.07 -13.74
N MET A 98 -0.34 -5.20 -14.41
CA MET A 98 0.65 -6.27 -14.57
C MET A 98 1.92 -5.75 -15.26
N GLY A 99 3.09 -6.09 -14.71
CA GLY A 99 4.39 -5.71 -15.28
C GLY A 99 4.77 -4.23 -15.11
N ARG A 100 3.92 -3.40 -14.48
CA ARG A 100 4.17 -1.96 -14.32
C ARG A 100 4.98 -1.63 -13.08
N VAL A 101 4.99 -2.49 -12.07
CA VAL A 101 5.70 -2.25 -10.81
C VAL A 101 6.85 -3.23 -10.68
N ARG A 102 8.06 -2.70 -10.48
CA ARG A 102 9.26 -3.50 -10.18
C ARG A 102 9.72 -3.17 -8.76
N ASN A 103 9.75 -4.18 -7.90
CA ASN A 103 10.10 -4.02 -6.50
C ASN A 103 11.59 -4.29 -6.28
N ASN A 104 12.25 -3.39 -5.55
CA ASN A 104 13.64 -3.46 -5.16
C ASN A 104 13.75 -3.46 -3.62
N GLU A 105 14.96 -3.61 -3.08
CA GLU A 105 15.18 -3.63 -1.62
C GLU A 105 14.76 -2.32 -0.94
N HIS A 106 15.03 -1.17 -1.58
CA HIS A 106 14.84 0.16 -1.00
C HIS A 106 13.62 0.92 -1.54
N GLY A 107 12.76 0.27 -2.32
CA GLY A 107 11.62 0.92 -2.96
C GLY A 107 11.17 0.20 -4.20
N TYR A 108 10.48 0.91 -5.10
CA TYR A 108 9.96 0.31 -6.33
C TYR A 108 9.94 1.30 -7.48
N GLU A 109 9.98 0.77 -8.69
CA GLU A 109 9.83 1.53 -9.92
C GLU A 109 8.43 1.33 -10.48
N VAL A 110 7.82 2.41 -10.96
CA VAL A 110 6.52 2.36 -11.64
C VAL A 110 6.68 2.83 -13.08
N SER A 111 6.31 1.97 -14.01
CA SER A 111 6.28 2.27 -15.44
C SER A 111 4.95 2.91 -15.86
N ASP A 112 5.03 3.82 -16.83
CA ASP A 112 3.87 4.38 -17.52
C ASP A 112 3.06 3.31 -18.28
N LYS A 113 1.95 3.73 -18.91
CA LYS A 113 1.02 2.80 -19.58
C LYS A 113 1.63 2.14 -20.80
N ASP A 114 2.62 2.79 -21.39
CA ASP A 114 3.32 2.35 -22.58
C ASP A 114 4.61 1.59 -22.25
N GLY A 115 4.96 1.46 -20.96
CA GLY A 115 6.20 0.86 -20.48
C GLY A 115 7.46 1.69 -20.74
N ARG A 116 7.33 2.96 -21.15
CA ARG A 116 8.44 3.75 -21.70
C ARG A 116 9.23 4.52 -20.66
N LYS A 117 8.61 4.94 -19.57
CA LYS A 117 9.24 5.69 -18.49
C LYS A 117 8.97 5.06 -17.15
N ALA A 118 10.03 4.81 -16.38
CA ALA A 118 9.97 4.31 -15.02
C ALA A 118 10.30 5.44 -14.02
N THR A 119 9.48 5.59 -12.99
CA THR A 119 9.74 6.49 -11.86
C THR A 119 10.16 5.67 -10.65
N LEU A 120 11.34 5.94 -10.10
CA LEU A 120 11.81 5.32 -8.87
C LEU A 120 11.16 5.99 -7.66
N ILE A 121 10.49 5.19 -6.83
CA ILE A 121 9.93 5.59 -5.55
C ILE A 121 10.78 4.93 -4.47
N ALA A 122 11.71 5.71 -3.92
CA ALA A 122 12.48 5.30 -2.75
C ALA A 122 11.55 5.33 -1.53
N ILE A 123 11.42 4.20 -0.84
CA ILE A 123 10.70 4.13 0.42
C ILE A 123 11.74 4.34 1.51
N GLY A 124 11.86 5.58 1.95
CA GLY A 124 12.75 5.94 3.03
C GLY A 124 12.46 5.09 4.26
N ASP A 125 13.50 4.46 4.80
CA ASP A 125 13.50 4.08 6.20
C ASP A 125 13.18 5.36 7.02
N PRO A 126 12.17 5.36 7.91
CA PRO A 126 11.92 6.50 8.79
C PRO A 126 13.14 6.89 9.65
N LEU A 127 14.19 6.05 9.69
CA LEU A 127 15.45 6.33 10.40
C LEU A 127 16.57 6.96 9.56
N ILE A 128 16.36 7.26 8.27
CA ILE A 128 17.32 8.07 7.50
C ILE A 128 16.60 9.29 6.92
N THR A 129 16.15 10.17 7.80
CA THR A 129 15.89 11.56 7.41
C THR A 129 17.08 12.42 7.84
N LYS A 130 17.69 13.07 6.84
CA LYS A 130 18.66 14.17 6.94
C LYS A 130 20.03 13.86 7.59
N ALA A 131 20.98 13.36 6.81
CA ALA A 131 22.39 13.75 7.00
C ALA A 131 23.32 13.53 5.79
N GLU A 132 23.16 12.52 4.92
CA GLU A 132 24.31 12.11 4.06
C GLU A 132 24.06 12.03 2.54
N ALA A 133 23.08 12.80 2.01
CA ALA A 133 22.89 12.93 0.56
C ALA A 133 23.38 14.29 -0.01
N MET A 134 24.29 14.98 0.69
CA MET A 134 24.90 16.25 0.23
C MET A 134 26.42 16.30 0.47
N SER A 135 27.15 15.21 0.25
CA SER A 135 28.60 15.31 0.01
C SER A 135 29.13 14.12 -0.79
N CYS A 136 28.88 14.14 -2.10
CA CYS A 136 29.81 13.56 -3.08
C CYS A 136 29.33 13.93 -4.48
N ASN A 137 29.46 15.20 -4.83
CA ASN A 137 29.73 15.53 -6.22
C ASN A 137 30.61 16.77 -6.32
N SER A 138 31.45 16.77 -7.36
CA SER A 138 32.34 17.84 -7.83
C SER A 138 33.67 18.05 -7.11
N GLY A 139 34.70 17.39 -7.65
CA GLY A 139 36.11 17.69 -7.44
C GLY A 139 37.01 17.22 -8.60
N LYS A 140 36.61 17.44 -9.86
CA LYS A 140 37.53 17.48 -11.00
C LYS A 140 37.99 18.92 -11.21
N LYS A 141 39.31 19.15 -11.11
CA LYS A 141 40.19 20.23 -11.63
C LYS A 141 41.41 20.18 -10.69
N GLY A 142 42.65 19.90 -11.09
CA GLY A 142 43.36 20.27 -12.30
C GLY A 142 44.61 21.04 -11.85
N GLN A 143 45.74 20.36 -11.76
CA GLN A 143 47.12 20.83 -12.03
C GLN A 143 48.07 19.65 -11.88
#